data_AF-Q96UN2-F1
#
_entry.id   AF-Q96UN2-F1
#
_cell.length_a   1.000
_cell.length_b   1.000
_cell.length_c   1.000
_cell.angle_alpha   90.00
_cell.angle_beta   90.00
_cell.angle_gamma   90.00
#
_symmetry.space_group_name_H-M   'P 1'
#
loop_
_entity.id
_entity.type
_entity.pdbx_description
1 polymer ?
#
loop_
_entity_poly.entity_id
_entity_poly.type
_entity_poly.pdbx_seq_one_letter_code
_entity_poly.pdbx_strand_id
1 'polypeptide(L)'
;VMSIFLSSKAKSTPWPSRDSDSRAKRPLNAFMAFRTYYLKLFPDTQQKNASGFLTQLWGGDPHRNKWALIAKVYSFLRDQLGKGTVNLSAFLGIACPLMNMV
;
A
#
# COMPACT_ATOMS: atom_id res chain seq x y z
N VAL A 1 0.41 -14.34 55.75
CA VAL A 1 -1.04 -14.54 55.98
C VAL A 1 -1.75 -13.23 55.65
N MET A 2 -2.92 -13.26 54.98
CA MET A 2 -3.73 -12.09 54.55
C MET A 2 -3.05 -11.15 53.51
N SER A 3 -3.63 -10.69 52.38
CA SER A 3 -4.98 -10.85 51.76
C SER A 3 -6.12 -10.06 52.45
N ILE A 4 -7.08 -9.37 51.80
CA ILE A 4 -7.66 -9.44 50.43
C ILE A 4 -8.21 -8.03 49.99
N PHE A 5 -7.99 -7.56 48.73
CA PHE A 5 -8.83 -6.60 47.94
C PHE A 5 -8.89 -5.09 48.31
N LEU A 6 -9.43 -4.11 47.52
CA LEU A 6 -9.71 -3.91 46.07
C LEU A 6 -10.17 -2.42 45.87
N SER A 7 -10.27 -1.95 44.61
CA SER A 7 -11.05 -0.78 44.16
C SER A 7 -10.34 0.59 44.34
N SER A 8 -10.45 1.58 43.44
CA SER A 8 -11.12 1.64 42.13
C SER A 8 -10.42 2.69 41.26
N LYS A 9 -10.37 2.50 39.93
CA LYS A 9 -10.02 3.61 39.02
C LYS A 9 -10.92 3.60 37.79
N ALA A 10 -11.70 4.67 37.66
CA ALA A 10 -12.65 4.86 36.57
C ALA A 10 -11.92 4.84 35.22
N LYS A 11 -12.44 4.04 34.28
CA LYS A 11 -11.99 4.07 32.89
C LYS A 11 -12.75 5.19 32.18
N SER A 12 -12.11 6.35 32.03
CA SER A 12 -12.58 7.37 31.11
C SER A 12 -12.52 6.83 29.68
N THR A 13 -13.68 6.73 29.03
CA THR A 13 -13.77 6.39 27.61
C THR A 13 -13.21 7.52 26.75
N PRO A 14 -12.16 7.31 25.96
CA PRO A 14 -11.78 8.28 24.94
C PRO A 14 -12.87 8.27 23.85
N TRP A 15 -13.40 9.45 23.53
CA TRP A 15 -14.21 9.63 22.34
C TRP A 15 -13.43 9.20 21.08
N PRO A 16 -14.07 8.69 20.03
CA PRO A 16 -13.38 8.36 18.79
C PRO A 16 -12.92 9.64 18.09
N SER A 17 -11.68 10.05 18.35
CA SER A 17 -11.04 11.20 17.70
C SER A 17 -11.05 11.02 16.18
N ARG A 18 -11.82 11.86 15.48
CA ARG A 18 -11.92 11.88 14.01
C ARG A 18 -10.68 12.52 13.36
N ASP A 19 -9.49 12.03 13.69
CA ASP A 19 -8.21 12.49 13.13
C ASP A 19 -7.27 11.34 12.75
N SER A 20 -7.82 10.14 12.49
CA SER A 20 -7.04 9.03 11.93
C SER A 20 -6.64 9.25 10.46
N ASP A 21 -7.14 10.33 9.83
CA ASP A 21 -7.02 10.51 8.38
C ASP A 21 -5.78 11.30 7.91
N SER A 22 -5.13 12.08 8.78
CA SER A 22 -3.93 12.86 8.45
C SER A 22 -2.61 12.08 8.51
N ARG A 23 -2.61 10.81 8.93
CA ARG A 23 -1.39 9.98 8.94
C ARG A 23 -0.90 9.79 7.50
N ALA A 24 0.15 10.54 7.15
CA ALA A 24 0.88 10.43 5.89
C ALA A 24 1.16 8.95 5.59
N LYS A 25 0.43 8.40 4.62
CA LYS A 25 0.59 7.01 4.20
C LYS A 25 2.01 6.89 3.67
N ARG A 26 2.76 5.86 4.09
CA ARG A 26 4.15 5.63 3.64
C ARG A 26 4.23 5.78 2.11
N PRO A 27 5.31 6.38 1.57
CA PRO A 27 5.47 6.51 0.13
C PRO A 27 5.35 5.13 -0.53
N LEU A 28 4.73 5.07 -1.70
CA LEU A 28 4.57 3.81 -2.40
C LEU A 28 5.96 3.26 -2.75
N ASN A 29 6.20 1.98 -2.47
CA ASN A 29 7.42 1.31 -2.89
C ASN A 29 7.28 0.84 -4.35
N ALA A 30 8.36 0.89 -5.14
CA ALA A 30 8.39 0.42 -6.52
C ALA A 30 7.84 -1.02 -6.68
N PHE A 31 8.20 -1.92 -5.76
CA PHE A 31 7.71 -3.30 -5.75
C PHE A 31 6.20 -3.40 -5.45
N MET A 32 5.62 -2.46 -4.70
CA MET A 32 4.17 -2.43 -4.48
C MET A 32 3.43 -2.00 -5.75
N ALA A 33 3.96 -1.04 -6.52
CA ALA A 33 3.42 -0.68 -7.83
C ALA A 33 3.48 -1.89 -8.79
N PHE A 34 4.66 -2.51 -8.92
CA PHE A 34 4.88 -3.71 -9.72
C PHE A 34 3.91 -4.84 -9.35
N ARG A 35 3.83 -5.21 -8.06
CA ARG A 35 2.92 -6.24 -7.55
C ARG A 35 1.47 -5.92 -7.87
N THR A 36 1.00 -4.69 -7.64
CA THR A 36 -0.40 -4.32 -7.90
C THR A 36 -0.75 -4.35 -9.39
N TYR A 37 0.20 -4.08 -10.28
CA TYR A 37 -0.01 -4.21 -11.73
C TYR A 37 -0.16 -5.67 -12.14
N TYR A 38 0.87 -6.49 -11.90
CA TYR A 38 0.91 -7.88 -12.37
C TYR A 38 -0.06 -8.81 -11.65
N LEU A 39 -0.44 -8.54 -10.39
CA LEU A 39 -1.42 -9.37 -9.67
C LEU A 39 -2.79 -9.41 -10.35
N LYS A 40 -3.15 -8.40 -11.16
CA LYS A 40 -4.39 -8.38 -11.97
C LYS A 40 -4.44 -9.45 -13.06
N LEU A 41 -3.28 -9.90 -13.54
CA LEU A 41 -3.18 -10.97 -14.56
C LEU A 41 -3.46 -12.35 -13.96
N PHE A 42 -3.53 -12.45 -12.63
CA PHE A 42 -3.68 -13.70 -11.89
C PHE A 42 -4.89 -13.67 -10.94
N PRO A 43 -6.13 -13.38 -11.41
CA PRO A 43 -7.30 -13.21 -10.56
C PRO A 43 -7.62 -14.47 -9.72
N ASP A 44 -7.50 -15.65 -10.31
CA ASP A 44 -7.77 -16.94 -9.65
C ASP A 44 -6.56 -17.54 -8.92
N THR A 45 -5.38 -16.92 -8.99
CA THR A 45 -4.18 -17.48 -8.35
C THR A 45 -4.07 -17.01 -6.90
N GLN A 46 -4.09 -17.97 -5.98
CA GLN A 46 -3.92 -17.69 -4.55
C GLN A 46 -2.63 -16.89 -4.30
N GLN A 47 -2.73 -15.76 -3.58
CA GLN A 47 -1.61 -14.80 -3.40
C GLN A 47 -0.30 -15.44 -2.91
N LYS A 48 -0.38 -16.55 -2.17
CA LYS A 48 0.80 -17.32 -1.70
C LYS A 48 1.67 -17.80 -2.88
N ASN A 49 1.06 -18.25 -3.97
CA ASN A 49 1.75 -18.72 -5.16
C ASN A 49 2.24 -17.52 -5.99
N ALA A 50 1.36 -16.56 -6.24
CA ALA A 50 1.67 -15.36 -7.03
C ALA A 50 2.82 -14.54 -6.43
N SER A 51 2.91 -14.43 -5.09
CA SER A 51 3.97 -13.64 -4.44
C SER A 51 5.38 -14.20 -4.69
N GLY A 52 5.53 -15.53 -4.86
CA GLY A 52 6.82 -16.14 -5.22
C GLY A 52 7.24 -15.73 -6.63
N PHE A 53 6.37 -15.98 -7.62
CA PHE A 53 6.61 -15.61 -9.02
C PHE A 53 6.87 -14.11 -9.20
N LEU A 54 6.12 -13.24 -8.54
CA LEU A 54 6.33 -11.79 -8.60
C LEU A 54 7.66 -11.35 -7.99
N THR A 55 8.16 -12.04 -6.96
CA THR A 55 9.47 -11.74 -6.38
C THR A 55 10.60 -12.17 -7.32
N GLN A 56 10.47 -13.33 -7.97
CA GLN A 56 11.42 -13.80 -8.98
C GLN A 56 11.42 -12.90 -10.23
N LEU A 57 10.24 -12.50 -10.72
CA LEU A 57 10.10 -11.61 -11.87
C LEU A 57 10.66 -10.21 -11.58
N TRP A 58 10.40 -9.66 -10.38
CA TRP A 58 11.07 -8.44 -9.90
C TRP A 58 12.59 -8.59 -9.84
N GLY A 59 13.07 -9.78 -9.50
CA GLY A 59 14.49 -10.17 -9.51
C GLY A 59 15.17 -10.00 -10.88
N GLY A 60 14.44 -10.24 -11.97
CA GLY A 60 14.92 -10.08 -13.35
C GLY A 60 14.53 -8.77 -14.06
N ASP A 61 13.62 -7.97 -13.49
CA ASP A 61 13.10 -6.75 -14.14
C ASP A 61 14.20 -5.69 -14.38
N PRO A 62 14.47 -5.28 -15.64
CA PRO A 62 15.38 -4.18 -15.94
C PRO A 62 14.75 -2.80 -15.68
N HIS A 63 13.41 -2.72 -15.53
CA HIS A 63 12.67 -1.47 -15.45
C HIS A 63 12.44 -0.92 -14.04
N ARG A 64 13.14 -1.43 -13.01
CA ARG A 64 12.99 -1.00 -11.60
C ARG A 64 13.03 0.52 -11.39
N ASN A 65 13.88 1.23 -12.14
CA ASN A 65 13.97 2.69 -12.12
C ASN A 65 12.66 3.36 -12.58
N LYS A 66 12.00 2.81 -13.62
CA LYS A 66 10.70 3.27 -14.08
C LYS A 66 9.60 2.99 -13.04
N TRP A 67 9.63 1.84 -12.38
CA TRP A 67 8.71 1.52 -11.27
C TRP A 67 8.90 2.45 -10.05
N ALA A 68 10.14 2.84 -9.74
CA ALA A 68 10.43 3.83 -8.70
C ALA A 68 9.88 5.23 -9.07
N LEU A 69 10.00 5.64 -10.34
CA LEU A 69 9.39 6.88 -10.82
C LEU A 69 7.86 6.84 -10.72
N ILE A 70 7.22 5.77 -11.20
CA ILE A 70 5.77 5.53 -11.05
C ILE A 70 5.33 5.66 -9.59
N ALA A 71 6.07 5.03 -8.66
CA ALA A 71 5.71 5.03 -7.25
C ALA A 71 5.89 6.42 -6.60
N LYS A 72 6.90 7.19 -7.02
CA LYS A 72 7.09 8.59 -6.63
C LYS A 72 5.97 9.49 -7.16
N VAL A 73 5.63 9.39 -8.44
CA VAL A 73 4.54 10.16 -9.07
C VAL A 73 3.19 9.83 -8.44
N TYR A 74 2.89 8.55 -8.20
CA TYR A 74 1.66 8.16 -7.49
C TYR A 74 1.61 8.72 -6.06
N SER A 75 2.71 8.67 -5.32
CA SER A 75 2.77 9.23 -3.97
C SER A 75 2.51 10.73 -4.00
N PHE A 76 3.16 11.46 -4.91
CA PHE A 76 2.92 12.89 -5.12
C PHE A 76 1.45 13.20 -5.49
N LEU A 77 0.87 12.49 -6.46
CA LEU A 77 -0.54 12.67 -6.86
C LEU A 77 -1.51 12.38 -5.70
N ARG A 78 -1.29 11.30 -4.94
CA ARG A 78 -2.09 10.95 -3.76
C ARG A 78 -1.99 12.03 -2.67
N ASP A 79 -0.81 12.60 -2.49
CA ASP A 79 -0.56 13.62 -1.46
C ASP A 79 -1.07 15.01 -1.88
N GLN A 80 -1.24 15.27 -3.19
CA GLN A 80 -1.87 16.49 -3.74
C GLN A 80 -3.40 16.39 -3.88
N LEU A 81 -3.94 15.29 -4.41
CA LEU A 81 -5.38 15.13 -4.70
C LEU A 81 -6.24 14.64 -3.51
N GLY A 82 -5.59 14.25 -2.41
CA GLY A 82 -6.28 13.74 -1.23
C GLY A 82 -6.66 12.25 -1.30
N LYS A 83 -7.28 11.77 -0.21
CA LYS A 83 -7.08 10.39 0.25
C LYS A 83 -7.92 9.30 -0.42
N GLY A 84 -8.83 9.66 -1.33
CA GLY A 84 -9.80 8.74 -1.95
C GLY A 84 -9.97 8.83 -3.47
N THR A 85 -9.30 9.78 -4.13
CA THR A 85 -9.51 10.12 -5.56
C THR A 85 -8.69 9.27 -6.53
N VAL A 86 -7.47 8.86 -6.16
CA VAL A 86 -6.56 8.16 -7.07
C VAL A 86 -6.46 6.66 -6.71
N ASN A 87 -7.05 5.80 -7.54
CA ASN A 87 -6.90 4.35 -7.42
C ASN A 87 -5.60 3.89 -8.08
N LEU A 88 -4.70 3.27 -7.32
CA LEU A 88 -3.43 2.72 -7.82
C LEU A 88 -3.62 1.80 -9.04
N SER A 89 -4.66 0.97 -9.05
CA SER A 89 -4.96 0.10 -10.20
C SER A 89 -5.25 0.89 -11.48
N ALA A 90 -5.97 2.00 -11.39
CA ALA A 90 -6.28 2.84 -12.55
C ALA A 90 -5.05 3.61 -13.02
N PHE A 91 -4.31 4.20 -12.08
CA PHE A 91 -3.07 4.91 -12.37
C PHE A 91 -2.03 4.03 -13.09
N LEU A 92 -1.78 2.81 -12.60
CA LEU A 92 -0.84 1.88 -13.23
C LEU A 92 -1.31 1.41 -14.61
N GLY A 93 -2.62 1.28 -14.83
CA GLY A 93 -3.18 0.94 -16.14
C GLY A 93 -2.86 1.97 -17.22
N ILE A 94 -2.63 3.23 -16.85
CA ILE A 94 -2.27 4.33 -17.75
C ILE A 94 -0.74 4.53 -17.77
N ALA A 95 -0.10 4.52 -16.60
CA ALA A 95 1.32 4.82 -16.46
C ALA A 95 2.25 3.72 -17.02
N CYS A 96 1.88 2.43 -16.93
CA CYS A 96 2.73 1.35 -17.44
C CYS A 96 2.84 1.35 -18.98
N PRO A 97 1.73 1.48 -19.76
CA PRO A 97 1.81 1.66 -21.21
C PRO A 97 2.56 2.94 -21.64
N LEU A 98 2.27 4.10 -21.01
CA LEU A 98 2.93 5.37 -21.34
C LEU A 98 4.46 5.34 -21.19
N MET A 99 4.96 4.52 -20.25
CA MET A 99 6.38 4.38 -19.96
C MET A 99 7.06 3.24 -20.75
N ASN A 100 6.32 2.59 -21.66
CA ASN A 100 6.77 1.50 -22.53
C ASN A 100 7.65 0.48 -21.77
N MET A 101 7.07 -0.14 -20.74
CA MET A 101 7.74 -1.08 -19.84
C MET A 101 7.03 -2.44 -19.72
N VAL A 102 5.99 -2.64 -20.54
CA VAL A 102 5.15 -3.84 -20.71
C VAL A 102 4.86 -3.96 -22.19
#